data_AF-A0AAU2PFA1-F1
#
_entry.id   AF-A0AAU2PFA1-F1
#
_cell.length_a   1.000
_cell.length_b   1.000
_cell.length_c   1.000
_cell.angle_alpha   90.00
_cell.angle_beta   90.00
_cell.angle_gamma   90.00
#
_symmetry.space_group_name_H-M   'P 1'
#
loop_
_entity.id
_entity.type
_entity.pdbx_description
1 polymer ?
#
loop_
_entity_poly.entity_id
_entity_poly.type
_entity_poly.pdbx_seq_one_letter_code
_entity_poly.pdbx_strand_id
1 'polypeptide(L)'
;MTMASEVETPAAEEELTPPLGELLLQTATDLRERVAVKALAEEGHILARDSVRRVLVWEPGDGTARCAWERLTGHLYGLDLEDGERAFLDLLLSVAGVAHQTSLVRVMELGERRLAIILRAMVELSDCDTIAVGRRI
;
A
#
# COMPACT_ATOMS: atom_id res chain seq x y z
N MET A 1 -45.18 31.97 26.55
CA MET A 1 -44.51 32.48 25.35
C MET A 1 -43.11 32.94 25.74
N THR A 2 -42.13 32.03 25.69
CA THR A 2 -40.70 32.33 25.54
C THR A 2 -40.10 31.11 24.88
N MET A 3 -39.78 31.23 23.60
CA MET A 3 -39.11 30.22 22.78
C MET A 3 -37.67 30.10 23.28
N ALA A 4 -37.24 28.90 23.68
CA ALA A 4 -35.83 28.61 23.84
C ALA A 4 -35.25 28.35 22.45
N SER A 5 -34.42 29.26 21.96
CA SER A 5 -33.62 29.06 20.75
C SER A 5 -32.68 27.88 20.94
N GLU A 6 -32.80 26.90 20.05
CA GLU A 6 -31.74 25.97 19.70
C GLU A 6 -30.49 26.75 19.33
N VAL A 7 -29.38 26.46 20.01
CA VAL A 7 -28.05 26.80 19.52
C VAL A 7 -27.58 25.60 18.72
N GLU A 8 -27.74 25.71 17.40
CA GLU A 8 -27.14 24.81 16.44
C GLU A 8 -25.62 25.01 16.48
N THR A 9 -24.90 24.02 17.00
CA THR A 9 -23.43 23.96 16.93
C THR A 9 -23.03 23.70 15.47
N PRO A 10 -22.19 24.53 14.83
CA PRO A 10 -21.76 24.25 13.46
C PRO A 10 -20.87 23.01 13.48
N ALA A 11 -21.26 22.00 12.70
CA ALA A 11 -20.44 20.83 12.44
C ALA A 11 -19.12 21.30 11.82
N ALA A 12 -18.01 21.03 12.49
CA ALA A 12 -16.69 21.15 11.90
C ALA A 12 -16.67 20.24 10.68
N GLU A 13 -16.48 20.82 9.50
CA GLU A 13 -16.05 20.11 8.31
C GLU A 13 -14.66 19.54 8.65
N GLU A 14 -14.62 18.32 9.18
CA GLU A 14 -13.40 17.53 9.21
C GLU A 14 -13.00 17.34 7.74
N GLU A 15 -12.04 18.13 7.27
CA GLU A 15 -11.27 17.81 6.07
C GLU A 15 -10.68 16.42 6.29
N LEU A 16 -11.39 15.41 5.82
CA LEU A 16 -10.96 14.01 5.82
C LEU A 16 -9.69 13.94 4.98
N THR A 17 -8.54 14.04 5.64
CA THR A 17 -7.26 13.88 4.98
C THR A 17 -7.27 12.50 4.32
N PRO A 18 -7.10 12.41 2.99
CA PRO A 18 -7.19 11.13 2.30
C PRO A 18 -6.14 10.16 2.86
N PRO A 19 -6.47 8.86 2.96
CA PRO A 19 -5.53 7.86 3.45
C PRO A 19 -4.27 7.86 2.59
N LEU A 20 -3.10 7.67 3.22
CA LEU A 20 -1.80 7.71 2.54
C LEU A 20 -1.75 6.85 1.27
N GLY A 21 -2.39 5.67 1.28
CA GLY A 21 -2.46 4.80 0.11
C GLY A 21 -3.16 5.44 -1.10
N GLU A 22 -4.18 6.27 -0.87
CA GLU A 22 -4.89 6.99 -1.93
C GLU A 22 -4.02 8.13 -2.48
N LEU A 23 -3.34 8.88 -1.61
CA LEU A 23 -2.38 9.91 -2.02
C LEU A 23 -1.27 9.35 -2.90
N LEU A 24 -0.69 8.21 -2.52
CA LEU A 24 0.34 7.53 -3.29
C LEU A 24 -0.21 6.97 -4.62
N LEU A 25 -1.48 6.57 -4.67
CA LEU A 25 -2.10 6.03 -5.87
C LEU A 25 -2.36 7.13 -6.91
N GLN A 26 -2.71 8.33 -6.46
CA GLN A 26 -2.92 9.51 -7.31
C GLN A 26 -1.64 9.96 -8.03
N THR A 27 -0.48 9.66 -7.47
CA THR A 27 0.84 10.05 -8.01
C THR A 27 1.58 8.93 -8.72
N ALA A 28 1.04 7.70 -8.70
CA ALA A 28 1.60 6.55 -9.37
C ALA A 28 1.62 6.74 -10.90
N THR A 29 2.77 6.50 -11.51
CA THR A 29 3.08 6.91 -12.89
C THR A 29 2.84 5.82 -13.93
N ASP A 30 2.91 4.55 -13.53
CA ASP A 30 2.71 3.41 -14.42
C ASP A 30 1.87 2.29 -13.79
N LEU A 31 1.55 1.27 -14.58
CA LEU A 31 0.73 0.13 -14.14
C LEU A 31 1.36 -0.63 -12.96
N ARG A 32 2.69 -0.85 -13.00
CA ARG A 32 3.38 -1.62 -11.96
C ARG A 32 3.36 -0.89 -10.65
N GLU A 33 3.65 0.41 -10.69
CA GLU A 33 3.59 1.28 -9.53
C GLU A 33 2.18 1.34 -8.96
N ARG A 34 1.16 1.57 -9.80
CA ARG A 34 -0.25 1.59 -9.36
C ARG A 34 -0.66 0.30 -8.66
N VAL A 35 -0.33 -0.85 -9.25
CA VAL A 35 -0.65 -2.17 -8.68
C VAL A 35 0.10 -2.38 -7.36
N ALA A 36 1.38 -2.00 -7.30
CA ALA A 36 2.17 -2.11 -6.07
C ALA A 36 1.64 -1.22 -4.94
N VAL A 37 1.28 0.04 -5.24
CA VAL A 37 0.66 0.96 -4.27
C VAL A 37 -0.65 0.39 -3.76
N LYS A 38 -1.52 -0.09 -4.66
CA LYS A 38 -2.81 -0.68 -4.30
C LYS A 38 -2.63 -1.89 -3.37
N ALA A 39 -1.72 -2.80 -3.70
CA ALA A 39 -1.42 -3.96 -2.87
C ALA A 39 -0.85 -3.57 -1.49
N LEU A 40 0.04 -2.57 -1.43
CA LEU A 40 0.58 -2.07 -0.16
C LEU A 40 -0.48 -1.38 0.71
N ALA A 41 -1.35 -0.59 0.09
CA ALA A 41 -2.48 0.05 0.75
C ALA A 41 -3.47 -0.98 1.29
N GLU A 42 -3.74 -2.04 0.52
CA GLU A 42 -4.59 -3.15 0.96
C GLU A 42 -3.96 -3.95 2.12
N GLU A 43 -2.64 -4.13 2.13
CA GLU A 43 -1.94 -4.79 3.24
C GLU A 43 -2.05 -3.95 4.52
N GLY A 44 -1.92 -2.63 4.42
CA GLY A 44 -2.28 -1.64 5.43
C GLY A 44 -1.37 -1.59 6.67
N HIS A 45 -1.01 -2.73 7.27
CA HIS A 45 -0.20 -2.81 8.48
C HIS A 45 1.23 -2.33 8.24
N ILE A 46 1.87 -2.82 7.18
CA ILE A 46 3.21 -2.41 6.75
C ILE A 46 3.21 -0.93 6.38
N LEU A 47 2.20 -0.47 5.64
CA LEU A 47 2.07 0.94 5.27
C LEU A 47 1.83 1.84 6.49
N ALA A 48 1.23 1.33 7.56
CA ALA A 48 1.01 2.07 8.80
C ALA A 48 2.29 2.26 9.64
N ARG A 49 3.36 1.51 9.38
CA ARG A 49 4.61 1.59 10.16
C ARG A 49 5.38 2.86 9.84
N ASP A 50 5.76 3.60 10.87
CA ASP A 50 6.59 4.81 10.71
C ASP A 50 7.96 4.52 10.10
N SER A 51 8.55 3.35 10.37
CA SER A 51 9.83 2.95 9.77
C SER A 51 9.72 2.82 8.25
N VAL A 52 8.63 2.22 7.77
CA VAL A 52 8.34 2.04 6.34
C VAL A 52 8.01 3.39 5.70
N ARG A 53 7.09 4.17 6.31
CA ARG A 53 6.68 5.48 5.77
C ARG A 53 7.86 6.44 5.57
N ARG A 54 8.78 6.53 6.55
CA ARG A 54 9.97 7.40 6.48
C ARG A 54 10.91 7.07 5.32
N VAL A 55 10.94 5.80 4.91
CA VAL A 55 11.79 5.34 3.81
C VAL A 55 11.06 5.43 2.47
N LEU A 56 9.82 4.96 2.44
CA LEU A 56 9.01 4.84 1.22
C LEU A 56 8.46 6.18 0.76
N VAL A 57 7.97 7.04 1.65
CA VAL A 57 7.31 8.28 1.24
C VAL A 57 8.38 9.34 0.93
N TRP A 58 8.28 9.89 -0.28
CA TRP A 58 9.06 11.04 -0.70
C TRP A 58 8.13 12.19 -1.06
N GLU A 59 8.38 13.33 -0.43
CA GLU A 59 7.70 14.60 -0.72
C GLU A 59 8.71 15.52 -1.42
N PRO A 60 8.52 15.83 -2.70
CA PRO A 60 9.42 16.67 -3.50
C PRO A 60 9.26 18.18 -3.20
N GLY A 61 8.32 18.56 -2.33
CA GLY A 61 8.00 19.96 -2.01
C GLY A 61 6.89 20.60 -2.86
N ASP A 62 6.22 19.84 -3.73
CA ASP A 62 5.07 20.29 -4.54
C ASP A 62 3.70 19.94 -3.90
N GLY A 63 3.71 19.51 -2.64
CA GLY A 63 2.51 19.07 -1.92
C GLY A 63 2.04 17.66 -2.27
N THR A 64 2.77 16.92 -3.12
CA THR A 64 2.46 15.53 -3.45
C THR A 64 3.31 14.54 -2.67
N ALA A 65 2.77 13.36 -2.40
CA ALA A 65 3.51 12.24 -1.82
C ALA A 65 3.75 11.18 -2.91
N ARG A 66 4.97 10.67 -3.02
CA ARG A 66 5.37 9.64 -4.00
C ARG A 66 6.04 8.46 -3.33
N CYS A 67 5.98 7.30 -3.97
CA CYS A 67 6.72 6.13 -3.53
C CYS A 67 8.18 6.19 -4.01
N ALA A 68 9.11 6.14 -3.08
CA ALA A 68 10.54 5.96 -3.30
C ALA A 68 10.92 4.50 -3.09
N TRP A 69 10.51 3.64 -4.02
CA TRP A 69 10.70 2.19 -3.93
C TRP A 69 12.17 1.78 -3.85
N GLU A 70 13.08 2.51 -4.52
CA GLU A 70 14.53 2.29 -4.48
C GLU A 70 15.11 2.53 -3.09
N ARG A 71 14.52 3.47 -2.33
CA ARG A 71 14.91 3.68 -0.93
C ARG A 71 14.44 2.50 -0.10
N LEU A 72 13.24 1.98 -0.36
CA LEU A 72 12.69 0.84 0.35
C LEU A 72 13.54 -0.41 0.13
N THR A 73 13.94 -0.73 -1.11
CA THR A 73 14.81 -1.89 -1.42
C THR A 73 16.12 -1.82 -0.62
N GLY A 74 16.76 -0.64 -0.55
CA GLY A 74 18.02 -0.45 0.17
C GLY A 74 17.91 -0.58 1.69
N HIS A 75 16.71 -0.50 2.27
CA HIS A 75 16.51 -0.51 3.72
C HIS A 75 15.71 -1.70 4.24
N LEU A 76 15.26 -2.63 3.39
CA LEU A 76 14.39 -3.76 3.77
C LEU A 76 14.82 -4.48 5.07
N TYR A 77 16.12 -4.75 5.24
CA TYR A 77 16.66 -5.47 6.39
C TYR A 77 16.81 -4.62 7.66
N GLY A 78 16.61 -3.29 7.57
CA GLY A 78 16.66 -2.35 8.70
C GLY A 78 15.29 -1.87 9.20
N LEU A 79 14.20 -2.40 8.66
CA LEU A 79 12.82 -1.92 8.95
C LEU A 79 12.14 -2.61 10.14
N ASP A 80 12.82 -3.56 10.78
CA ASP A 80 12.30 -4.38 11.89
C ASP A 80 10.98 -5.07 11.53
N LEU A 81 10.98 -5.71 10.35
CA LEU A 81 9.82 -6.43 9.81
C LEU A 81 9.88 -7.89 10.21
N GLU A 82 8.71 -8.45 10.51
CA GLU A 82 8.53 -9.90 10.64
C GLU A 82 8.79 -10.59 9.28
N ASP A 83 9.09 -11.90 9.31
CA ASP A 83 9.47 -12.62 8.09
C ASP A 83 8.38 -12.59 7.02
N GLY A 84 7.10 -12.69 7.41
CA GLY A 84 5.96 -12.58 6.48
C GLY A 84 5.75 -11.16 5.92
N GLU A 85 6.04 -10.12 6.71
CA GLU A 85 6.01 -8.72 6.24
C GLU A 85 7.15 -8.46 5.25
N ARG A 86 8.35 -8.94 5.57
CA ARG A 86 9.53 -8.82 4.71
C ARG A 86 9.34 -9.59 3.41
N ALA A 87 8.80 -10.81 3.47
CA ALA A 87 8.47 -11.61 2.30
C ALA A 87 7.44 -10.92 1.40
N PHE A 88 6.44 -10.25 1.99
CA PHE A 88 5.47 -9.46 1.24
C PHE A 88 6.13 -8.30 0.51
N LEU A 89 6.94 -7.49 1.20
CA LEU A 89 7.66 -6.38 0.57
C LEU A 89 8.64 -6.86 -0.50
N ASP A 90 9.34 -7.97 -0.28
CA ASP A 90 10.21 -8.59 -1.27
C ASP A 90 9.47 -8.89 -2.58
N LEU A 91 8.30 -9.53 -2.49
CA LEU A 91 7.45 -9.84 -3.65
C LEU A 91 6.85 -8.59 -4.28
N LEU A 92 6.39 -7.65 -3.44
CA LEU A 92 5.83 -6.39 -3.90
C LEU A 92 6.84 -5.53 -4.65
N LEU A 93 8.10 -5.51 -4.23
CA LEU A 93 9.17 -4.78 -4.92
C LEU A 93 9.48 -5.37 -6.30
N SER A 94 9.34 -6.70 -6.45
CA SER A 94 9.37 -7.33 -7.78
C SER A 94 8.16 -6.94 -8.63
N VAL A 95 6.96 -6.78 -8.05
CA VAL A 95 5.77 -6.26 -8.74
C VAL A 95 5.98 -4.82 -9.20
N ALA A 96 6.53 -3.95 -8.34
CA ALA A 96 6.85 -2.56 -8.65
C ALA A 96 7.91 -2.40 -9.76
N GLY A 97 8.70 -3.45 -10.04
CA GLY A 97 9.66 -3.46 -11.14
C GLY A 97 11.00 -2.76 -10.84
N VAL A 98 11.34 -2.59 -9.56
CA VAL A 98 12.45 -1.74 -9.11
C VAL A 98 13.71 -2.56 -8.93
N ALA A 99 14.28 -3.04 -10.04
CA ALA A 99 15.51 -3.86 -10.12
C ALA A 99 15.68 -4.93 -9.01
N HIS A 100 14.57 -5.39 -8.42
CA HIS A 100 14.51 -6.27 -7.27
C HIS A 100 13.88 -7.57 -7.71
N GLN A 101 14.70 -8.61 -7.77
CA GLN A 101 14.25 -9.95 -8.09
C GLN A 101 14.18 -10.74 -6.80
N THR A 102 12.98 -11.17 -6.42
CA THR A 102 12.80 -12.05 -5.27
C THR A 102 12.54 -13.49 -5.68
N SER A 103 12.84 -14.41 -4.76
CA SER A 103 12.53 -15.83 -4.92
C SER A 103 11.06 -16.09 -4.66
N LEU A 104 10.41 -16.84 -5.55
CA LEU A 104 9.02 -17.30 -5.35
C LEU A 104 8.85 -18.12 -4.07
N VAL A 105 9.91 -18.73 -3.52
CA VAL A 105 9.84 -19.45 -2.23
C VAL A 105 9.33 -18.56 -1.08
N ARG A 106 9.50 -17.23 -1.18
CA ARG A 106 8.96 -16.26 -0.20
C ARG A 106 7.45 -16.36 0.01
N VAL A 107 6.69 -16.92 -0.93
CA VAL A 107 5.25 -17.14 -0.78
C VAL A 107 4.90 -18.03 0.43
N MET A 108 5.83 -18.87 0.87
CA MET A 108 5.64 -19.74 2.04
C MET A 108 5.52 -18.97 3.35
N GLU A 109 6.00 -17.72 3.40
CA GLU A 109 6.02 -16.88 4.61
C GLU A 109 4.82 -15.91 4.70
N LEU A 110 4.02 -15.75 3.63
CA LEU A 110 3.02 -14.67 3.54
C LEU A 110 1.79 -14.88 4.42
N GLY A 111 1.43 -16.14 4.69
CA GLY A 111 0.08 -16.47 5.16
C GLY A 111 -1.00 -16.14 4.11
N GLU A 112 -2.25 -16.55 4.39
CA GLU A 112 -3.34 -16.51 3.42
C GLU A 112 -3.68 -15.09 2.92
N ARG A 113 -3.78 -14.13 3.85
CA ARG A 113 -4.17 -12.75 3.52
C ARG A 113 -3.19 -12.09 2.55
N ARG A 114 -1.89 -12.08 2.88
CA ARG A 114 -0.87 -11.41 2.06
C ARG A 114 -0.64 -12.16 0.74
N LEU A 115 -0.76 -13.48 0.74
CA LEU A 115 -0.73 -14.27 -0.49
C LEU A 115 -1.85 -13.86 -1.44
N ALA A 116 -3.08 -13.71 -0.94
CA ALA A 116 -4.21 -13.29 -1.77
C ALA A 116 -4.01 -11.90 -2.39
N ILE A 117 -3.40 -10.96 -1.64
CA ILE A 117 -3.07 -9.62 -2.14
C ILE A 117 -2.04 -9.70 -3.27
N ILE A 118 -0.94 -10.43 -3.08
CA ILE A 118 0.10 -10.59 -4.11
C ILE A 118 -0.45 -11.27 -5.36
N LEU A 119 -1.27 -12.30 -5.21
CA LEU A 119 -1.88 -12.99 -6.35
C LEU A 119 -2.87 -12.10 -7.10
N ARG A 120 -3.67 -11.27 -6.42
CA ARG A 120 -4.50 -10.23 -7.07
C ARG A 120 -3.64 -9.23 -7.85
N ALA A 121 -2.54 -8.76 -7.26
CA ALA A 121 -1.61 -7.86 -7.92
C ALA A 121 -1.02 -8.49 -9.20
N MET A 122 -0.65 -9.78 -9.16
CA MET A 122 -0.15 -10.49 -10.34
C MET A 122 -1.22 -10.61 -11.44
N VAL A 123 -2.45 -10.93 -11.07
CA VAL A 123 -3.58 -11.00 -12.01
C VAL A 123 -3.80 -9.65 -12.69
N GLU A 124 -3.82 -8.57 -11.91
CA GLU A 124 -3.97 -7.20 -12.41
C GLU A 124 -2.82 -6.78 -13.33
N LEU A 125 -1.57 -7.14 -13.00
CA LEU A 125 -0.40 -6.91 -13.87
C LEU A 125 -0.51 -7.65 -15.21
N SER A 126 -1.08 -8.84 -15.21
CA SER A 126 -1.20 -9.69 -16.39
C SER A 126 -2.45 -9.43 -17.23
N ASP A 127 -3.30 -8.48 -16.83
CA ASP A 127 -4.59 -8.19 -17.48
C ASP A 127 -5.47 -9.46 -17.62
N CYS A 128 -5.43 -10.35 -16.61
CA CYS A 128 -6.05 -11.67 -16.65
C CYS A 128 -7.33 -11.77 -15.81
N ASP A 129 -8.44 -11.23 -16.31
CA ASP A 129 -9.69 -11.15 -15.55
C ASP A 129 -10.43 -12.49 -15.31
N THR A 130 -9.93 -13.58 -15.91
CA THR A 130 -10.55 -14.90 -15.83
C THR A 130 -10.01 -15.78 -14.70
N ILE A 131 -8.84 -15.42 -14.14
CA ILE A 131 -8.20 -16.21 -13.09
C ILE A 131 -8.84 -15.86 -11.75
N ALA A 132 -9.52 -16.84 -11.16
CA ALA A 132 -9.97 -16.75 -9.77
C ALA A 132 -8.80 -17.10 -8.82
N VAL A 133 -8.45 -16.17 -7.95
CA VAL A 133 -7.46 -16.38 -6.88
C VAL A 133 -8.18 -16.80 -5.61
N GLY A 134 -8.01 -18.06 -5.19
CA GLY A 134 -8.64 -18.64 -4.00
C GLY A 134 -9.85 -19.53 -4.33
N ARG A 135 -10.50 -20.08 -3.30
CA ARG A 135 -11.74 -20.86 -3.49
C ARG A 135 -12.91 -19.91 -3.73
N ARG A 136 -13.59 -20.05 -4.87
CA ARG A 136 -15.02 -19.72 -4.93
C ARG A 136 -15.74 -20.82 -4.13
N ILE A 137 -16.33 -20.44 -3.00
CA ILE A 137 -17.33 -21.30 -2.34
C ILE A 137 -18.59 -21.24 -3.16
#